data_AF-A0A435TNR4-F1
#
_entry.id   AF-A0A435TNR4-F1
#
_cell.length_a   1.000
_cell.length_b   1.000
_cell.length_c   1.000
_cell.angle_alpha   90.00
_cell.angle_beta   90.00
_cell.angle_gamma   90.00
#
_symmetry.space_group_name_H-M   'P 1'
#
loop_
_entity.id
_entity.type
_entity.pdbx_description
1 polymer ?
#
loop_
_entity_poly.entity_id
_entity_poly.type
_entity_poly.pdbx_seq_one_letter_code
_entity_poly.pdbx_strand_id
1 'polypeptide(L)'
;MSDTKSGDDNTLSVTPKKTLTLKRPGMEQGTVRQNFSHGRTKQVVVETKKRKFSMPGDKPEPAAAPVFTPKPAVVAAPVVVPEAPKAPPPPPPPAPVERSGMVLNELSRSEMEARRRALEGSKVREVED
;
A
#
# COMPACT_ATOMS: atom_id res chain seq x y z
N MET A 1 -69.15 -10.54 34.68
CA MET A 1 -68.31 -10.17 33.52
C MET A 1 -66.89 -10.59 33.84
N SER A 2 -66.26 -11.26 32.88
CA SER A 2 -65.24 -12.29 33.06
C SER A 2 -63.81 -11.81 33.33
N ASP A 3 -63.08 -12.76 33.92
CA ASP A 3 -61.64 -12.92 34.12
C ASP A 3 -60.75 -12.53 32.91
N THR A 4 -59.58 -11.92 33.16
CA THR A 4 -58.38 -12.17 32.34
C THR A 4 -57.09 -11.90 33.13
N LYS A 5 -56.53 -13.00 33.62
CA LYS A 5 -55.12 -13.25 33.91
C LYS A 5 -54.21 -12.78 32.77
N SER A 6 -53.13 -12.08 33.11
CA SER A 6 -51.81 -12.16 32.46
C SER A 6 -50.78 -11.53 33.39
N GLY A 7 -50.19 -12.37 34.24
CA GLY A 7 -48.92 -12.02 34.85
C GLY A 7 -47.84 -12.33 33.83
N ASP A 8 -47.10 -11.32 33.41
CA ASP A 8 -45.90 -11.50 32.60
C ASP A 8 -44.94 -10.37 32.95
N ASP A 9 -43.94 -10.73 33.73
CA ASP A 9 -42.58 -10.24 33.60
C ASP A 9 -42.39 -8.72 33.39
N ASN A 10 -42.52 -7.94 34.47
CA ASN A 10 -41.77 -6.68 34.60
C ASN A 10 -40.28 -6.98 34.85
N THR A 11 -39.69 -7.83 34.02
CA THR A 11 -38.24 -7.88 33.90
C THR A 11 -37.86 -6.70 33.02
N LEU A 12 -37.06 -5.77 33.57
CA LEU A 12 -36.32 -4.82 32.76
C LEU A 12 -35.39 -5.66 31.86
N SER A 13 -35.88 -6.03 30.68
CA SER A 13 -35.05 -6.61 29.64
C SER A 13 -34.17 -5.49 29.12
N VAL A 14 -33.02 -5.32 29.77
CA VAL A 14 -31.91 -4.58 29.19
C VAL A 14 -31.42 -5.44 28.04
N THR A 15 -32.00 -5.24 26.85
CA THR A 15 -31.39 -5.73 25.62
C THR A 15 -29.96 -5.19 25.65
N PRO A 16 -28.91 -6.03 25.67
CA PRO A 16 -27.55 -5.53 25.68
C PRO A 16 -27.41 -4.70 24.41
N LYS A 17 -27.36 -3.37 24.58
CA LYS A 17 -27.19 -2.43 23.48
C LYS A 17 -25.95 -2.89 22.75
N LYS A 18 -26.09 -3.28 21.47
CA LYS A 18 -24.94 -3.57 20.62
C LYS A 18 -24.00 -2.39 20.76
N THR A 19 -22.83 -2.64 21.34
CA THR A 19 -21.82 -1.59 21.47
C THR A 19 -21.52 -1.11 20.06
N LEU A 20 -21.57 0.20 19.85
CA LEU A 20 -21.14 0.79 18.58
C LEU A 20 -19.64 0.58 18.49
N THR A 21 -19.22 -0.58 17.98
CA THR A 21 -17.81 -0.88 17.75
C THR A 21 -17.38 -0.08 16.54
N LEU A 22 -16.51 0.90 16.74
CA LEU A 22 -15.87 1.59 15.64
C LEU A 22 -15.08 0.54 14.85
N LYS A 23 -15.46 0.32 13.59
CA LYS A 23 -14.71 -0.56 12.70
C LYS A 23 -13.29 -0.02 12.64
N ARG A 24 -12.31 -0.82 13.07
CA ARG A 24 -10.91 -0.42 13.21
C ARG A 24 -10.50 0.35 11.95
N PRO A 25 -10.10 1.62 12.04
CA PRO A 25 -9.77 2.41 10.86
C PRO A 25 -8.65 1.68 10.14
N GLY A 26 -8.92 1.43 8.87
CA GLY A 26 -8.40 0.29 8.13
C GLY A 26 -6.88 0.18 8.09
N MET A 27 -6.47 -1.05 7.85
CA MET A 27 -5.12 -1.54 7.54
C MET A 27 -4.37 -0.76 6.42
N GLU A 28 -5.01 0.23 5.81
CA GLU A 28 -4.50 1.13 4.77
C GLU A 28 -3.89 2.42 5.35
N GLN A 29 -4.15 2.76 6.62
CA GLN A 29 -3.56 3.94 7.27
C GLN A 29 -2.05 3.76 7.37
N GLY A 30 -1.29 4.49 6.55
CA GLY A 30 0.15 4.37 6.47
C GLY A 30 0.64 3.50 5.32
N THR A 31 -0.14 3.27 4.26
CA THR A 31 0.39 2.76 2.99
C THR A 31 -0.15 3.61 1.84
N VAL A 32 0.72 4.11 0.97
CA VAL A 32 0.36 4.99 -0.15
C VAL A 32 0.74 4.31 -1.47
N ARG A 33 -0.18 4.37 -2.43
CA ARG A 33 0.07 3.94 -3.81
C ARG A 33 1.01 4.93 -4.47
N GLN A 34 2.25 4.50 -4.72
CA GLN A 34 3.25 5.32 -5.39
C GLN A 34 3.37 4.89 -6.86
N ASN A 35 3.18 5.85 -7.75
CA ASN A 35 3.38 5.70 -9.18
C ASN A 35 4.78 6.18 -9.55
N PHE A 36 5.61 5.30 -10.10
CA PHE A 36 6.92 5.67 -10.66
C PHE A 36 6.80 5.86 -12.17
N SER A 37 7.63 6.76 -12.72
CA SER A 37 7.62 7.16 -14.14
C SER A 37 7.78 6.01 -15.14
N HIS A 38 8.32 4.86 -14.72
CA HIS A 38 8.56 3.69 -15.56
C HIS A 38 7.46 2.61 -15.45
N GLY A 39 6.21 3.01 -15.18
CA GLY A 39 5.05 2.11 -15.18
C GLY A 39 4.92 1.19 -13.96
N ARG A 40 5.83 1.30 -12.99
CA ARG A 40 5.75 0.53 -11.74
C ARG A 40 4.86 1.27 -10.75
N THR A 41 3.78 0.61 -10.32
CA THR A 41 3.03 1.02 -9.13
C THR A 41 3.31 0.06 -7.99
N LYS A 42 3.69 0.56 -6.82
CA LYS A 42 3.75 -0.23 -5.58
C LYS A 42 3.08 0.49 -4.42
N GLN A 43 2.55 -0.31 -3.50
CA GLN A 43 2.09 0.14 -2.20
C GLN A 43 3.32 0.35 -1.30
N VAL A 44 3.52 1.57 -0.80
CA VAL A 44 4.66 1.93 0.04
C VAL A 44 4.15 2.28 1.43
N VAL A 45 4.68 1.59 2.45
CA VAL A 45 4.35 1.87 3.85
C VAL A 45 4.97 3.21 4.25
N VAL A 46 4.15 4.12 4.76
CA VAL A 46 4.54 5.41 5.32
C VAL A 46 4.55 5.30 6.83
N GLU A 47 5.75 5.31 7.41
CA GLU A 47 5.94 5.42 8.84
C GLU A 47 5.60 6.85 9.29
N THR A 48 4.37 7.03 9.76
CA THR A 48 3.94 8.33 10.30
C THR A 48 4.39 8.44 11.77
N LYS A 49 5.46 9.18 12.00
CA LYS A 49 5.92 9.50 13.36
C LYS A 49 4.89 10.40 14.04
N LYS A 50 4.28 9.91 15.14
CA LYS A 50 3.34 10.70 15.96
C LYS A 50 4.02 12.02 16.36
N ARG A 51 3.45 13.15 15.92
CA ARG A 51 3.90 14.47 16.32
C ARG A 51 3.80 14.56 17.85
N LYS A 52 4.94 14.73 18.52
CA LYS A 52 4.97 15.02 19.96
C LYS A 52 4.54 16.47 20.12
N PHE A 53 3.25 16.70 20.37
CA PHE A 53 2.80 17.96 20.94
C PHE A 53 3.26 17.95 22.40
N SER A 54 4.18 18.82 22.76
CA SER A 54 4.52 19.08 24.16
C SER A 54 3.31 19.79 24.80
N MET A 55 2.48 19.05 25.52
CA MET A 55 1.60 19.69 26.51
C MET A 55 2.50 20.27 27.61
N PRO A 56 2.23 21.49 28.11
CA PRO A 56 2.95 22.03 29.27
C PRO A 56 2.67 21.16 30.50
N GLY A 57 3.48 20.11 30.72
CA GLY A 57 3.34 19.21 31.87
C GLY A 57 3.91 17.79 31.72
N ASP A 58 4.21 17.31 30.51
CA ASP A 58 4.67 15.92 30.33
C ASP A 58 6.19 15.76 30.54
N LYS A 59 6.56 15.02 31.60
CA LYS A 59 7.94 14.65 31.92
C LYS A 59 8.34 13.43 31.07
N PRO A 60 9.43 13.48 30.28
CA PRO A 60 9.77 12.38 29.38
C PRO A 60 10.41 11.21 30.16
N GLU A 61 9.75 10.05 30.14
CA GLU A 61 10.32 8.77 30.55
C GLU A 61 11.10 8.14 29.38
N PRO A 62 12.27 7.51 29.60
CA PRO A 62 13.11 7.02 28.51
C PRO A 62 12.49 5.84 27.74
N ALA A 63 12.56 5.92 26.42
CA ALA A 63 12.10 4.89 25.50
C ALA A 63 12.98 3.64 25.58
N ALA A 64 12.37 2.50 25.94
CA ALA A 64 12.98 1.19 25.78
C ALA A 64 13.03 0.82 24.28
N ALA A 65 14.21 0.40 23.81
CA ALA A 65 14.41 -0.08 22.43
C ALA A 65 13.72 -1.45 22.23
N PRO A 66 13.01 -1.68 21.10
CA PRO A 66 12.42 -2.98 20.84
C PRO A 66 13.47 -3.98 20.35
N VAL A 67 13.56 -5.11 21.05
CA VAL A 67 14.35 -6.30 20.69
C VAL A 67 13.65 -7.03 19.54
N PHE A 68 14.38 -7.33 18.47
CA PHE A 68 13.86 -8.01 17.28
C PHE A 68 13.76 -9.53 17.53
N THR A 69 12.56 -10.11 17.45
CA THR A 69 12.36 -11.56 17.46
C THR A 69 11.91 -12.03 16.07
N PRO A 70 12.61 -12.96 15.40
CA PRO A 70 12.17 -13.48 14.12
C PRO A 70 10.95 -14.42 14.28
N LYS A 71 9.93 -14.22 13.44
CA LYS A 71 8.70 -15.02 13.39
C LYS A 71 8.91 -16.29 12.54
N PRO A 72 8.40 -17.46 12.94
CA PRO A 72 8.61 -18.71 12.21
C PRO A 72 7.82 -18.73 10.88
N ALA A 73 8.41 -19.38 9.87
CA ALA A 73 7.82 -19.58 8.55
C ALA A 73 6.60 -20.51 8.63
N VAL A 74 5.47 -20.04 8.09
CA VAL A 74 4.23 -20.84 8.00
C VAL A 74 4.21 -21.56 6.65
N VAL A 75 4.04 -22.87 6.72
CA VAL A 75 3.95 -23.83 5.62
C VAL A 75 2.72 -23.52 4.75
N ALA A 76 2.89 -23.47 3.43
CA ALA A 76 1.82 -23.26 2.46
C ALA A 76 0.98 -24.54 2.26
N ALA A 77 -0.34 -24.43 2.40
CA ALA A 77 -1.31 -25.43 1.96
C ALA A 77 -1.68 -25.20 0.47
N PRO A 78 -2.06 -26.25 -0.28
CA PRO A 78 -2.26 -26.14 -1.73
C PRO A 78 -3.60 -25.45 -2.04
N VAL A 79 -3.55 -24.45 -2.91
CA VAL A 79 -4.74 -23.76 -3.44
C VAL A 79 -5.22 -24.50 -4.68
N VAL A 80 -6.49 -24.91 -4.65
CA VAL A 80 -7.24 -25.47 -5.78
C VAL A 80 -7.32 -24.43 -6.89
N VAL A 81 -6.92 -24.81 -8.11
CA VAL A 81 -6.94 -23.96 -9.31
C VAL A 81 -8.35 -23.99 -9.91
N PRO A 82 -9.06 -22.85 -10.05
CA PRO A 82 -10.24 -22.78 -10.90
C PRO A 82 -9.79 -22.68 -12.37
N GLU A 83 -10.42 -23.48 -13.23
CA GLU A 83 -10.19 -23.54 -14.66
C GLU A 83 -10.56 -22.20 -15.33
N ALA A 84 -9.62 -21.64 -16.08
CA ALA A 84 -9.79 -20.38 -16.80
C ALA A 84 -10.48 -20.61 -18.16
N PRO A 85 -11.43 -19.76 -18.59
CA PRO A 85 -12.04 -19.88 -19.91
C PRO A 85 -11.04 -19.52 -21.02
N LYS A 86 -11.07 -20.31 -22.11
CA LYS A 86 -10.17 -20.19 -23.26
C LYS A 86 -10.46 -18.92 -24.08
N ALA A 87 -9.48 -18.02 -24.18
CA ALA A 87 -9.55 -16.82 -25.01
C ALA A 87 -9.46 -17.15 -26.52
N PRO A 88 -10.08 -16.33 -27.41
CA PRO A 88 -9.97 -16.50 -28.85
C PRO A 88 -8.55 -16.17 -29.37
N PRO A 89 -8.15 -16.70 -30.54
CA PRO A 89 -6.80 -16.52 -31.07
C PRO A 89 -6.49 -15.06 -31.46
N PRO A 90 -5.22 -14.63 -31.33
CA PRO A 90 -4.80 -13.28 -31.67
C PRO A 90 -4.81 -13.02 -33.19
N PRO A 91 -4.97 -11.75 -33.62
CA PRO A 91 -4.87 -11.36 -35.03
C PRO A 91 -3.44 -11.51 -35.57
N PRO A 92 -3.27 -11.66 -36.90
CA PRO A 92 -1.95 -11.81 -37.51
C PRO A 92 -1.08 -10.54 -37.37
N PRO A 93 0.25 -10.68 -37.30
CA PRO A 93 1.15 -9.55 -37.14
C PRO A 93 1.20 -8.67 -38.41
N PRO A 94 1.40 -7.35 -38.26
CA PRO A 94 1.59 -6.46 -39.41
C PRO A 94 2.93 -6.72 -40.10
N ALA A 95 2.96 -6.53 -41.41
CA ALA A 95 4.14 -6.72 -42.25
C ALA A 95 5.28 -5.74 -41.88
N PRO A 96 6.55 -6.17 -42.00
CA PRO A 96 7.70 -5.32 -41.69
C PRO A 96 7.80 -4.17 -42.70
N VAL A 97 7.73 -2.94 -42.22
CA VAL A 97 8.10 -1.75 -42.98
C VAL A 97 9.62 -1.60 -42.93
N GLU A 98 10.26 -1.70 -44.10
CA GLU A 98 11.69 -1.42 -44.25
C GLU A 98 11.96 0.06 -44.01
N ARG A 99 12.24 0.41 -42.75
CA ARG A 99 12.68 1.76 -42.38
C ARG A 99 14.19 1.77 -42.25
N SER A 100 14.80 2.32 -43.29
CA SER A 100 16.19 2.72 -43.43
C SER A 100 16.85 3.12 -42.11
N GLY A 101 17.89 2.39 -41.73
CA GLY A 101 19.08 2.90 -41.07
C GLY A 101 18.90 3.84 -39.87
N MET A 102 18.32 3.32 -38.78
CA MET A 102 18.77 3.47 -37.38
C MET A 102 17.64 2.89 -36.52
N VAL A 103 17.67 1.57 -36.34
CA VAL A 103 16.73 0.82 -35.48
C VAL A 103 17.21 0.89 -34.02
N LEU A 104 17.59 2.09 -33.58
CA LEU A 104 17.87 2.35 -32.18
C LEU A 104 17.18 3.65 -31.82
N ASN A 105 16.50 3.61 -30.67
CA ASN A 105 15.79 4.73 -30.08
C ASN A 105 16.84 5.79 -29.71
N GLU A 106 17.25 6.60 -30.69
CA GLU A 106 18.11 7.76 -30.50
C GLU A 106 17.55 8.55 -29.33
N LEU A 107 18.39 8.81 -28.32
CA LEU A 107 17.96 9.53 -27.13
C LEU A 107 17.30 10.84 -27.58
N SER A 108 16.10 11.11 -27.08
CA SER A 108 15.45 12.40 -27.33
C SER A 108 16.39 13.52 -26.89
N ARG A 109 16.27 14.70 -27.50
CA ARG A 109 17.03 15.90 -27.10
C ARG A 109 16.94 16.17 -25.59
N SER A 110 15.77 15.92 -25.00
CA SER A 110 15.55 16.04 -23.55
C SER A 110 16.33 15.02 -22.73
N GLU A 111 16.46 13.79 -23.24
CA GLU A 111 17.18 12.70 -22.56
C GLU A 111 18.69 12.93 -22.64
N MET A 112 19.20 13.41 -23.78
CA MET A 112 20.60 13.82 -23.91
C MET A 112 20.97 14.95 -22.94
N GLU A 113 20.12 15.97 -22.82
CA GLU A 113 20.34 17.08 -21.89
C GLU A 113 20.30 16.64 -20.42
N ALA A 114 19.33 15.79 -20.05
CA ALA A 114 19.25 15.22 -18.71
C ALA A 114 20.50 14.41 -18.36
N ARG A 115 21.01 13.60 -19.31
CA ARG A 115 22.25 12.84 -19.13
C ARG A 115 23.46 13.76 -18.94
N ARG A 116 23.55 14.82 -19.74
CA ARG A 116 24.62 15.82 -19.61
C ARG A 116 24.62 16.47 -18.22
N ARG A 117 23.46 16.95 -17.77
CA ARG A 117 23.30 17.56 -16.44
C ARG A 117 23.64 16.60 -15.30
N ALA A 118 23.27 15.33 -15.43
CA ALA A 118 23.61 14.31 -14.43
C ALA A 118 25.12 14.08 -14.32
N LEU A 119 25.82 14.02 -15.46
CA LEU A 119 27.28 13.87 -15.49
C LEU A 119 27.99 15.10 -14.93
N GLU A 120 27.54 16.30 -15.28
CA GLU A 120 28.08 17.55 -14.72
C GLU A 120 27.88 17.60 -13.19
N GLY A 121 26.68 17.29 -12.69
CA GLY A 121 26.41 17.22 -11.26
C GLY A 121 27.22 16.15 -10.52
N SER A 122 27.57 15.05 -11.18
CA SER A 122 28.44 14.02 -10.60
C SER A 122 29.87 14.54 -10.44
N LYS A 123 30.41 15.21 -11.46
CA LYS A 123 31.76 15.80 -11.42
C LYS A 123 31.88 16.88 -10.36
N VAL A 124 30.85 17.70 -10.18
CA VAL A 124 30.83 18.73 -9.12
C VAL A 124 30.93 18.09 -7.75
N ARG A 125 30.11 17.07 -7.45
CA ARG A 125 30.17 16.36 -6.17
C ARG A 125 31.51 15.68 -5.94
N GLU A 126 32.09 15.08 -6.98
CA GLU A 126 33.41 14.42 -6.90
C GLU A 126 34.58 15.39 -6.64
N VAL A 127 34.40 16.69 -6.90
CA VAL A 127 35.36 17.75 -6.55
C VAL A 127 35.09 18.34 -5.16
N GLU A 128 33.84 18.29 -4.70
CA GLU A 128 33.43 18.75 -3.37
C GLU A 128 33.68 17.71 -2.27
N ASP A 129 33.65 16.41 -2.61
CA ASP A 129 34.05 15.28 -1.77
C ASP A 129 35.59 15.11 -1.72
#